data_AF-A0AAW1HRH5-F1
#
_entry.id   AF-A0AAW1HRH5-F1
#
_cell.length_a   1.000
_cell.length_b   1.000
_cell.length_c   1.000
_cell.angle_alpha   90.00
_cell.angle_beta   90.00
_cell.angle_gamma   90.00
#
_symmetry.space_group_name_H-M   'P 1'
#
loop_
_entity.id
_entity.type
_entity.pdbx_description
1 polymer ?
#
loop_
_entity_poly.entity_id
_entity_poly.type
_entity_poly.pdbx_seq_one_letter_code
_entity_poly.pdbx_strand_id
1 'polypeptide(L)'
;MRKIERGIINLDDDEGSGTHWVAYSTKNDEVKYFDSYGDLKPPREVERYLLSNGAKFIEYNYERYQDVKKENCGHLCLLFLRGLITV
;
A
#
# COMPACT_ATOMS: atom_id res chain seq x y z
N MET A 1 22.74 1.02 -5.02
CA MET A 1 21.85 2.20 -4.88
C MET A 1 20.66 1.76 -4.06
N ARG A 2 20.42 2.30 -2.85
CA ARG A 2 19.18 2.02 -2.10
C ARG A 2 18.07 2.85 -2.77
N LYS A 3 17.29 2.20 -3.63
CA LYS A 3 16.33 2.85 -4.53
C LYS A 3 15.08 3.22 -3.73
N ILE A 4 14.65 4.48 -3.80
CA ILE A 4 13.31 4.86 -3.33
C ILE A 4 12.33 4.36 -4.40
N GLU A 5 11.39 3.52 -4.00
CA GLU A 5 10.34 2.98 -4.85
C GLU A 5 8.98 3.29 -4.23
N ARG A 6 8.01 3.65 -5.06
CA ARG A 6 6.64 3.94 -4.64
C ARG A 6 5.70 3.35 -5.67
N GLY A 7 4.61 2.76 -5.21
CA GLY A 7 3.63 2.15 -6.09
C GLY A 7 2.23 2.21 -5.53
N ILE A 8 1.26 2.16 -6.43
CA ILE A 8 -0.14 1.89 -6.15
C ILE A 8 -0.45 0.53 -6.80
N ILE A 9 -1.08 -0.36 -6.04
CA ILE A 9 -1.36 -1.74 -6.44
C ILE A 9 -2.88 -1.91 -6.46
N ASN A 10 -3.40 -2.52 -7.52
CA ASN A 10 -4.75 -3.04 -7.56
C ASN A 10 -4.76 -4.45 -6.96
N LEU A 11 -5.70 -4.75 -6.07
CA LEU A 11 -5.85 -6.08 -5.46
C LEU A 11 -6.82 -7.00 -6.22
N ASP A 12 -7.27 -6.58 -7.40
CA ASP A 12 -7.99 -7.44 -8.35
C ASP A 12 -7.04 -8.25 -9.22
N ASP A 13 -7.59 -9.22 -9.95
CA ASP A 13 -6.87 -9.93 -10.99
C ASP A 13 -6.52 -8.99 -12.17
N ASP A 14 -5.50 -9.35 -12.95
CA ASP A 14 -4.99 -8.52 -14.06
C ASP A 14 -5.97 -8.37 -15.23
N GLU A 15 -6.84 -9.36 -15.42
CA GLU A 15 -7.99 -9.31 -16.35
C GLU A 15 -9.23 -8.62 -15.74
N GLY A 16 -9.18 -8.27 -14.45
CA GLY A 16 -10.26 -7.64 -13.70
C GLY A 16 -10.41 -6.14 -13.97
N SER A 17 -11.59 -5.59 -13.63
CA SER A 17 -11.86 -4.15 -13.76
C SER A 17 -11.22 -3.31 -12.66
N GLY A 18 -10.73 -3.95 -11.59
CA GLY A 18 -10.23 -3.34 -10.38
C GLY A 18 -11.24 -3.31 -9.25
N THR A 19 -10.80 -3.67 -8.04
CA THR A 19 -11.66 -3.81 -6.86
C THR A 19 -11.20 -2.95 -5.69
N HIS A 20 -9.90 -2.93 -5.40
CA HIS A 20 -9.33 -2.16 -4.29
C HIS A 20 -7.92 -1.70 -4.61
N TRP A 21 -7.60 -0.46 -4.25
CA TRP A 21 -6.30 0.14 -4.51
C TRP A 21 -5.58 0.42 -3.18
N VAL A 22 -4.35 -0.05 -3.09
CA VAL A 22 -3.46 0.12 -1.94
C VAL A 22 -2.16 0.75 -2.40
N ALA A 23 -1.36 1.30 -1.48
CA ALA A 23 -0.10 1.94 -1.83
C ALA A 23 1.06 1.46 -0.96
N TYR A 24 2.27 1.60 -1.48
CA TYR A 24 3.48 1.43 -0.68
C TYR A 24 4.54 2.48 -1.03
N SER A 25 5.39 2.77 -0.05
CA SER A 25 6.61 3.56 -0.24
C SER A 25 7.77 2.85 0.45
N THR A 26 8.86 2.65 -0.28
CA THR A 26 10.11 2.08 0.24
C THR A 26 11.10 3.21 0.53
N LYS A 27 11.80 3.11 1.66
CA LYS A 27 12.92 3.98 2.02
C LYS A 27 13.98 3.12 2.71
N ASN A 28 15.11 2.92 2.04
CA ASN A 28 16.14 1.96 2.46
C ASN A 28 15.59 0.53 2.52
N ASP A 29 15.66 -0.11 3.68
CA ASP A 29 15.16 -1.46 3.99
C ASP A 29 13.80 -1.44 4.71
N GLU A 30 13.17 -0.27 4.81
CA GLU A 30 11.85 -0.10 5.41
C GLU A 30 10.79 0.16 4.32
N VAL A 31 9.63 -0.47 4.50
CA VAL A 31 8.46 -0.24 3.67
C VAL A 31 7.30 0.22 4.52
N LYS A 32 6.61 1.25 4.04
CA LYS A 32 5.31 1.68 4.53
C LYS A 32 4.25 1.23 3.54
N TYR A 33 3.33 0.38 3.98
CA TYR A 33 2.19 -0.13 3.22
C TYR A 33 0.89 0.51 3.73
N PHE A 34 0.09 1.06 2.82
CA PHE A 34 -1.14 1.76 3.14
C PHE A 34 -2.34 1.07 2.51
N ASP A 35 -3.30 0.72 3.36
CA ASP A 35 -4.63 0.27 2.97
C ASP A 35 -5.67 1.14 3.67
N SER A 36 -6.53 1.80 2.91
CA SER A 36 -7.53 2.73 3.43
C SER A 36 -8.57 2.07 4.36
N TYR A 37 -8.72 0.74 4.33
CA TYR A 37 -9.58 0.03 5.28
C TYR A 37 -8.96 -0.12 6.68
N GLY A 38 -7.63 -0.02 6.78
CA GLY A 38 -6.89 -0.11 8.03
C GLY A 38 -6.89 -1.49 8.68
N ASP A 39 -5.90 -1.73 9.53
CA ASP A 39 -5.72 -2.98 10.29
C ASP A 39 -5.67 -4.24 9.40
N LEU A 40 -5.12 -4.06 8.19
CA LEU A 40 -4.92 -5.12 7.22
C LEU A 40 -3.45 -5.16 6.81
N LYS A 41 -2.85 -6.36 6.97
CA LYS A 41 -1.53 -6.65 6.44
C LYS A 41 -1.59 -6.71 4.91
N PRO A 42 -0.47 -6.41 4.22
CA PRO A 42 -0.39 -6.60 2.77
C PRO A 42 -0.71 -8.05 2.37
N PRO A 43 -1.33 -8.28 1.20
CA PRO A 43 -1.45 -9.60 0.61
C PRO A 43 -0.08 -10.28 0.45
N ARG A 44 -0.07 -11.62 0.46
CA ARG A 44 1.17 -12.41 0.47
C ARG A 44 2.05 -12.14 -0.75
N GLU A 45 1.45 -11.87 -1.90
CA GLU A 45 2.11 -11.56 -3.15
C GLU A 45 2.86 -10.22 -3.04
N VAL A 46 2.21 -9.22 -2.46
CA VAL A 46 2.78 -7.88 -2.22
C VAL A 46 3.90 -7.97 -1.19
N GLU A 47 3.66 -8.66 -0.06
CA GLU A 47 4.68 -8.90 0.97
C GLU A 47 5.92 -9.60 0.37
N ARG A 48 5.71 -10.66 -0.42
CA ARG A 48 6.80 -11.39 -1.07
C ARG A 48 7.60 -10.51 -2.01
N TYR A 49 6.93 -9.71 -2.85
CA TYR A 49 7.58 -8.76 -3.74
C TYR A 49 8.49 -7.81 -2.94
N LEU A 50 7.94 -7.14 -1.92
CA LEU A 50 8.64 -6.15 -1.13
C LEU A 50 9.85 -6.74 -0.39
N LEU A 51 9.68 -7.90 0.25
CA LEU A 51 10.77 -8.60 0.96
C LEU A 51 11.86 -9.07 -0.02
N SER A 52 11.48 -9.61 -1.18
CA SER A 52 12.44 -10.02 -2.21
C SER A 52 13.21 -8.85 -2.82
N ASN A 53 12.64 -7.64 -2.77
CA ASN A 53 13.25 -6.40 -3.21
C ASN A 53 14.07 -5.69 -2.12
N GLY A 54 14.33 -6.38 -1.00
CA GLY A 54 15.27 -5.93 0.04
C GLY A 54 14.64 -5.24 1.26
N ALA A 55 13.31 -5.24 1.38
CA ALA A 55 12.65 -4.83 2.62
C ALA A 55 12.99 -5.80 3.76
N LYS A 56 13.33 -5.28 4.94
CA LYS A 56 13.44 -6.06 6.18
C LYS A 56 12.20 -5.97 7.05
N PHE A 57 11.47 -4.86 6.94
CA PHE A 57 10.28 -4.59 7.72
C PHE A 57 9.23 -3.90 6.86
N ILE A 58 7.97 -4.30 7.06
CA ILE A 58 6.80 -3.68 6.43
C ILE A 58 5.88 -3.18 7.55
N GLU A 59 5.78 -1.86 7.66
CA GLU A 59 4.82 -1.16 8.50
C GLU A 59 3.50 -0.98 7.73
N TYR A 60 2.36 -1.11 8.41
CA TYR A 60 1.05 -0.86 7.83
C TYR A 60 0.16 -0.08 8.79
N ASN A 61 -0.80 0.69 8.26
CA ASN A 61 -1.70 1.48 9.08
C ASN A 61 -2.77 0.61 9.77
N TYR A 62 -3.03 0.92 11.03
CA TYR A 62 -4.15 0.37 11.80
C TYR A 62 -5.42 1.23 11.65
N GLU A 63 -5.25 2.53 11.45
CA GLU A 63 -6.37 3.46 11.32
C GLU A 63 -7.12 3.25 9.99
N ARG A 64 -8.45 3.27 10.07
CA ARG A 64 -9.35 3.22 8.92
C ARG A 64 -9.60 4.63 8.39
N TYR A 65 -9.36 4.83 7.10
CA TYR A 65 -9.58 6.09 6.40
C TYR A 65 -10.78 6.03 5.43
N GLN A 66 -11.34 4.85 5.19
CA GLN A 66 -12.43 4.63 4.24
C GLN A 66 -13.56 3.77 4.82
N ASP A 67 -14.78 4.24 4.60
CA ASP A 67 -16.00 3.46 4.79
C ASP A 67 -16.18 2.47 3.63
N VAL A 68 -16.68 1.27 3.92
CA VAL A 68 -16.82 0.16 2.93
C VAL A 68 -17.61 0.56 1.68
N LYS A 69 -18.53 1.53 1.78
CA LYS A 69 -19.38 1.98 0.66
C LYS A 69 -18.78 3.10 -0.21
N LYS A 70 -17.63 3.65 0.16
CA LYS A 70 -16.98 4.74 -0.59
C LYS A 70 -16.03 4.15 -1.62
N GLU A 71 -15.88 4.82 -2.76
CA GLU A 71 -14.95 4.46 -3.83
C GLU A 71 -13.81 5.48 -3.93
N ASN A 72 -13.08 5.68 -2.82
CA ASN A 72 -12.01 6.69 -2.72
C ASN A 72 -10.63 6.12 -2.33
N CYS A 73 -10.44 4.80 -2.32
CA CYS A 73 -9.17 4.14 -1.97
C CYS A 73 -7.98 4.67 -2.78
N GLY A 74 -8.13 4.81 -4.10
CA GLY A 74 -7.08 5.35 -4.98
C GLY A 74 -6.72 6.81 -4.66
N HIS A 75 -7.69 7.65 -4.31
CA HIS A 75 -7.43 9.03 -3.88
C HIS A 75 -6.65 9.07 -2.56
N LEU A 76 -7.02 8.20 -1.61
CA LEU A 76 -6.32 8.08 -0.33
C LEU A 76 -4.88 7.58 -0.51
N CYS A 77 -4.64 6.66 -1.45
CA CYS A 77 -3.30 6.25 -1.86
C CYS A 77 -2.44 7.43 -2.31
N LEU A 78 -2.99 8.34 -3.12
CA LEU A 78 -2.28 9.54 -3.56
C LEU A 78 -1.97 10.48 -2.39
N LEU A 79 -2.88 10.65 -1.43
CA LEU A 79 -2.65 11.45 -0.22
C LEU A 79 -1.53 10.85 0.64
N PHE A 80 -1.53 9.53 0.83
CA PHE A 80 -0.45 8.82 1.51
C PHE A 80 0.90 9.02 0.80
N LEU A 81 0.98 8.80 -0.52
CA LEU A 81 2.23 8.95 -1.27
C LEU A 81 2.74 10.40 -1.34
N ARG A 82 1.86 11.38 -1.18
CA ARG A 82 2.19 12.80 -1.02
C ARG A 82 2.67 13.14 0.40
N GLY A 83 2.51 12.24 1.36
CA GLY A 83 2.87 12.43 2.77
C GLY A 83 1.82 13.19 3.58
N LEU A 84 0.57 13.21 3.12
CA LEU A 84 -0.56 13.84 3.83
C LEU A 84 -1.31 12.85 4.73
N ILE A 85 -1.05 11.55 4.56
CA ILE A 85 -1.50 10.46 5.43
C ILE A 85 -0.28 9.62 5.77
N THR A 86 -0.19 9.13 7.00
CA THR A 86 0.92 8.29 7.47
C THR A 86 0.40 6.91 7.87
N VAL A 87 1.24 5.90 7.68
CA VAL A 87 1.13 4.60 8.36
C VAL A 87 1.95 4.63 9.63
#